data_AF-A0A0P9SI84-F1
#
_entry.id   AF-A0A0P9SI84-F1
#
_cell.length_a   1.000
_cell.length_b   1.000
_cell.length_c   1.000
_cell.angle_alpha   90.00
_cell.angle_beta   90.00
_cell.angle_gamma   90.00
#
_symmetry.space_group_name_H-M   'P 1'
#
loop_
_entity.id
_entity.type
_entity.pdbx_description
1 polymer ?
#
loop_
_entity_poly.entity_id
_entity_poly.type
_entity_poly.pdbx_seq_one_letter_code
_entity_poly.pdbx_strand_id
1 'polypeptide(L)'
;MLAANADGGGKNCTFTAKDDTVYLNKEDHECTNDEMSFIKLDNVRSAMKIYLESRDCNDSGGWVFGLETYIDPLTTPWISIDQLRSKPVGTIVSRGVLVIKAYDGDENIKGKLSCVRVDVSD
;
A
#
# COMPACT_ATOMS: atom_id res chain seq x y z
N MET A 1 0.07 -0.29 -8.19
CA MET A 1 -1.29 0.10 -8.61
C MET A 1 -2.21 0.15 -7.39
N LEU A 2 -3.20 1.05 -7.40
CA LEU A 2 -4.22 1.19 -6.36
C LEU A 2 -5.62 1.15 -6.99
N ALA A 3 -6.61 0.60 -6.29
CA ALA A 3 -7.99 0.56 -6.74
C ALA A 3 -9.02 0.62 -5.60
N ALA A 4 -10.22 1.08 -5.92
CA ALA A 4 -11.38 1.07 -5.02
C ALA A 4 -11.97 -0.34 -4.84
N ASN A 5 -11.99 -1.15 -5.90
CA ASN A 5 -12.63 -2.47 -5.92
C ASN A 5 -11.63 -3.62 -6.06
N ALA A 6 -12.03 -4.82 -5.63
CA ALA A 6 -11.20 -6.02 -5.60
C ALA A 6 -10.80 -6.56 -6.98
N ASP A 7 -11.50 -6.16 -8.04
CA ASP A 7 -11.21 -6.50 -9.43
C ASP A 7 -10.30 -5.46 -10.12
N GLY A 8 -9.94 -4.36 -9.43
CA GLY A 8 -9.23 -3.22 -10.00
C GLY A 8 -10.13 -2.17 -10.65
N GLY A 9 -11.44 -2.37 -10.61
CA GLY A 9 -12.44 -1.42 -11.08
C GLY A 9 -12.70 -0.27 -10.10
N GLY A 10 -13.63 0.61 -10.49
CA GLY A 10 -13.87 1.86 -9.79
C GLY A 10 -12.77 2.89 -10.07
N LYS A 11 -12.53 3.84 -9.16
CA LYS A 11 -11.34 4.69 -9.25
C LYS A 11 -10.10 3.84 -9.02
N ASN A 12 -9.12 4.05 -9.88
CA ASN A 12 -7.84 3.41 -9.79
C ASN A 12 -6.76 4.41 -10.18
N CYS A 13 -5.52 4.10 -9.80
CA CYS A 13 -4.37 4.83 -10.25
C CYS A 13 -3.14 3.94 -10.27
N THR A 14 -2.14 4.35 -11.04
CA THR A 14 -0.88 3.64 -11.17
C THR A 14 0.27 4.63 -11.07
N PHE A 15 1.32 4.20 -10.39
CA PHE A 15 2.59 4.90 -10.31
C PHE A 15 3.70 3.86 -10.37
N THR A 16 4.88 4.30 -10.81
CA THR A 16 6.07 3.45 -10.82
C THR A 16 6.56 3.23 -9.40
N ALA A 17 6.75 1.98 -9.01
CA ALA A 17 7.30 1.64 -7.72
C ALA A 17 8.84 1.83 -7.77
N LYS A 18 9.29 2.98 -7.28
CA LYS A 18 10.70 3.42 -7.12
C LYS A 18 10.77 4.20 -5.81
N ASP A 19 11.96 4.61 -5.37
CA ASP A 19 12.10 5.54 -4.22
C ASP A 19 11.26 6.79 -4.45
N ASP A 20 10.12 6.86 -3.78
CA ASP A 20 9.13 7.91 -4.00
C ASP A 20 8.10 7.97 -2.87
N THR A 21 7.47 9.13 -2.76
CA THR A 21 6.37 9.39 -1.84
C THR A 21 5.16 9.86 -2.63
N VAL A 22 4.14 9.01 -2.67
CA VAL A 22 2.90 9.25 -3.41
C VAL A 22 1.85 9.79 -2.45
N TYR A 23 1.57 11.09 -2.53
CA TYR A 23 0.44 11.72 -1.85
C TYR A 23 -0.83 11.53 -2.68
N LEU A 24 -1.91 11.04 -2.05
CA LEU A 24 -3.21 10.85 -2.70
C LEU A 24 -4.14 12.07 -2.51
N ASN A 25 -3.82 12.93 -1.55
CA ASN A 25 -4.62 14.11 -1.19
C ASN A 25 -4.04 15.44 -1.71
N LYS A 26 -2.85 15.39 -2.30
CA LYS A 26 -2.21 16.50 -2.99
C LYS A 26 -2.22 16.12 -4.46
N GLU A 27 -2.57 17.06 -5.35
CA GLU A 27 -2.79 16.83 -6.79
C GLU A 27 -1.54 16.36 -7.58
N ASP A 28 -0.51 15.87 -6.88
CA ASP A 28 0.79 15.47 -7.42
C ASP A 28 0.71 14.15 -8.20
N HIS A 29 -0.36 13.37 -8.03
CA HIS A 29 -0.61 12.13 -8.76
C HIS A 29 -2.09 12.02 -9.19
N GLU A 30 -2.37 11.24 -10.25
CA GLU A 30 -3.74 10.92 -10.68
C GLU A 30 -4.56 10.14 -9.62
N CYS A 31 -3.92 9.76 -8.51
CA CYS A 31 -4.53 9.09 -7.38
C CYS A 31 -5.35 10.08 -6.54
N THR A 32 -6.68 9.95 -6.54
CA THR A 32 -7.54 10.72 -5.63
C THR A 32 -7.66 10.05 -4.26
N ASN A 33 -7.64 10.86 -3.19
CA ASN A 33 -7.82 10.43 -1.81
C ASN A 33 -9.17 9.74 -1.57
N ASP A 34 -9.25 9.03 -0.44
CA ASP A 34 -10.47 8.54 0.22
C ASP A 34 -11.25 7.41 -0.49
N GLU A 35 -10.68 6.77 -1.51
CA GLU A 35 -11.38 5.69 -2.23
C GLU A 35 -10.60 4.39 -2.38
N MET A 36 -9.27 4.46 -2.33
CA MET A 36 -8.42 3.29 -2.56
C MET A 36 -8.51 2.30 -1.40
N SER A 37 -8.85 1.06 -1.71
CA SER A 37 -9.03 -0.03 -0.74
C SER A 37 -8.18 -1.26 -1.06
N PHE A 38 -7.58 -1.30 -2.25
CA PHE A 38 -6.78 -2.41 -2.75
C PHE A 38 -5.48 -1.93 -3.34
N ILE A 39 -4.44 -2.73 -3.19
CA ILE A 39 -3.15 -2.54 -3.85
C ILE A 39 -2.84 -3.73 -4.77
N LYS A 40 -2.12 -3.48 -5.85
CA LYS A 40 -1.52 -4.53 -6.68
C LYS A 40 -0.09 -4.15 -7.03
N LEU A 41 0.81 -5.11 -6.85
CA LEU A 41 2.18 -5.03 -7.33
C LEU A 41 2.22 -5.68 -8.70
N ASP A 42 2.83 -5.01 -9.68
CA ASP A 42 2.94 -5.51 -11.04
C ASP A 42 4.37 -5.33 -11.53
N ASN A 43 5.04 -6.46 -11.76
CA ASN A 43 6.43 -6.52 -12.20
C ASN A 43 7.40 -5.66 -11.36
N VAL A 44 7.25 -5.71 -10.02
CA VAL A 44 8.10 -4.96 -9.09
C VAL A 44 9.32 -5.79 -8.67
N ARG A 45 10.40 -5.13 -8.23
CA ARG A 45 11.62 -5.80 -7.73
C ARG A 45 11.40 -6.38 -6.32
N SER A 46 12.30 -7.24 -5.87
CA SER A 46 12.42 -7.60 -4.45
C SER A 46 13.05 -6.46 -3.64
N ALA A 47 13.09 -6.61 -2.31
CA ALA A 47 13.69 -5.65 -1.36
C ALA A 47 13.05 -4.24 -1.37
N MET A 48 11.85 -4.13 -1.93
CA MET A 48 11.02 -2.93 -1.84
C MET A 48 10.18 -2.96 -0.58
N LYS A 49 10.23 -1.87 0.18
CA LYS A 49 9.37 -1.59 1.33
C LYS A 49 8.29 -0.61 0.92
N ILE A 50 7.05 -0.96 1.22
CA ILE A 50 5.88 -0.19 0.81
C ILE A 50 5.08 0.11 2.07
N TYR A 51 4.92 1.40 2.39
CA TYR A 51 4.11 1.86 3.50
C TYR A 51 2.82 2.46 2.99
N LEU A 52 1.71 2.04 3.58
CA LEU A 52 0.37 2.55 3.33
C LEU A 52 -0.09 3.32 4.56
N GLU A 53 -0.43 4.59 4.39
CA GLU A 53 -0.68 5.50 5.50
C GLU A 53 -2.02 6.21 5.38
N SER A 54 -2.72 6.29 6.52
CA SER A 54 -4.02 6.95 6.62
C SER A 54 -3.97 8.47 6.57
N ARG A 55 -2.83 9.03 6.97
CA ARG A 55 -2.53 10.47 6.99
C ARG A 55 -1.47 10.79 5.95
N ASP A 56 -1.19 12.07 5.80
CA ASP A 56 -0.07 12.52 4.97
C ASP A 56 1.23 11.93 5.47
N CYS A 57 2.17 11.68 4.55
CA CYS A 57 3.44 11.02 4.85
C CYS A 57 4.31 11.77 5.88
N ASN A 58 4.02 13.04 6.13
CA ASN A 58 4.70 13.92 7.08
C ASN A 58 3.90 14.16 8.37
N ASP A 59 2.69 13.59 8.49
CA ASP A 59 1.83 13.72 9.65
C ASP A 59 1.96 12.52 10.59
N SER A 60 1.89 12.77 11.89
CA SER A 60 1.90 11.71 12.90
C SER A 60 0.49 11.20 13.20
N GLY A 61 0.42 9.93 13.63
CA GLY A 61 -0.83 9.27 14.02
C GLY A 61 -1.55 8.58 12.86
N GLY A 62 -2.70 7.98 13.19
CA GLY A 62 -3.45 7.13 12.27
C GLY A 62 -2.82 5.76 12.04
N TRP A 63 -3.43 4.96 11.17
CA TRP A 63 -2.91 3.65 10.81
C TRP A 63 -1.79 3.72 9.76
N VAL A 64 -0.84 2.80 9.89
CA VAL A 64 0.24 2.56 8.94
C VAL A 64 0.45 1.06 8.77
N PHE A 65 0.36 0.57 7.53
CA PHE A 65 0.77 -0.79 7.17
C PHE A 65 2.09 -0.75 6.43
N GLY A 66 2.97 -1.70 6.70
CA GLY A 66 4.24 -1.85 5.99
C GLY A 66 4.33 -3.22 5.35
N LEU A 67 4.71 -3.26 4.08
CA LEU A 67 4.89 -4.47 3.29
C LEU A 67 6.31 -4.51 2.74
N GLU A 68 6.87 -5.71 2.59
CA GLU A 68 8.17 -5.93 1.97
C GLU A 68 8.09 -7.03 0.92
N THR A 69 8.64 -6.75 -0.26
CA THR A 69 8.74 -7.72 -1.36
C THR A 69 10.01 -8.56 -1.22
N TYR A 70 9.92 -9.87 -1.46
CA TYR A 70 11.09 -10.77 -1.36
C TYR A 70 11.29 -11.70 -2.58
N ILE A 71 10.52 -11.50 -3.65
CA ILE A 71 10.66 -12.23 -4.93
C ILE A 71 10.89 -11.21 -6.04
N ASP A 72 11.75 -11.53 -7.01
CA ASP A 72 12.09 -10.65 -8.15
C ASP A 72 12.01 -11.43 -9.48
N PRO A 73 11.19 -10.99 -10.46
CA PRO A 73 10.15 -9.97 -10.36
C PRO A 73 8.88 -10.50 -9.67
N LEU A 74 8.07 -9.58 -9.13
CA LEU A 74 6.82 -9.90 -8.44
C LEU A 74 5.60 -9.22 -9.07
N THR A 75 4.60 -10.03 -9.38
CA THR A 75 3.22 -9.58 -9.64
C THR A 75 2.27 -10.26 -8.67
N THR A 76 1.37 -9.50 -8.05
CA THR A 76 0.39 -10.00 -7.10
C THR A 76 -1.03 -9.94 -7.67
N PRO A 77 -1.98 -10.72 -7.12
CA PRO A 77 -3.38 -10.36 -7.13
C PRO A 77 -3.62 -9.02 -6.41
N TRP A 78 -4.84 -8.49 -6.50
CA TRP A 78 -5.26 -7.38 -5.66
C TRP A 78 -5.29 -7.79 -4.18
N ILE A 79 -4.60 -7.02 -3.34
CA ILE A 79 -4.51 -7.20 -1.90
C ILE A 79 -5.40 -6.16 -1.23
N SER A 80 -6.34 -6.60 -0.39
CA SER A 80 -7.17 -5.69 0.40
C SER A 80 -6.34 -5.05 1.51
N ILE A 81 -6.39 -3.72 1.62
CA ILE A 81 -5.70 -2.97 2.68
C ILE A 81 -6.33 -3.28 4.05
N ASP A 82 -7.66 -3.41 4.11
CA ASP A 82 -8.37 -3.73 5.36
C ASP A 82 -8.02 -5.12 5.89
N GLN A 83 -7.71 -6.07 5.01
CA GLN A 83 -7.24 -7.41 5.40
C GLN A 83 -5.84 -7.42 6.01
N LEU A 84 -5.09 -6.32 5.93
CA LEU A 84 -3.80 -6.16 6.61
C LEU A 84 -3.98 -5.87 8.11
N ARG A 85 -5.17 -5.42 8.54
CA ARG A 85 -5.47 -5.19 9.95
C ARG A 85 -5.22 -6.45 10.76
N SER A 86 -4.57 -6.28 11.90
CA SER A 86 -4.28 -7.35 12.86
C SER A 86 -3.43 -8.48 12.28
N LYS A 87 -2.80 -8.31 11.10
CA LYS A 87 -1.80 -9.24 10.60
C LYS A 87 -0.50 -9.04 11.36
N PRO A 88 0.04 -10.07 12.03
CA PRO A 88 1.34 -9.97 12.68
C PRO A 88 2.45 -9.64 11.67
N VAL A 89 3.46 -8.91 12.13
CA VAL A 89 4.73 -8.79 11.40
C VAL A 89 5.30 -10.17 11.10
N GLY A 90 5.81 -10.37 9.89
CA GLY A 90 6.25 -11.67 9.38
C GLY A 90 5.18 -12.49 8.68
N THR A 91 3.93 -12.01 8.61
CA THR A 91 2.87 -12.70 7.85
C THR A 91 3.07 -12.53 6.36
N ILE A 92 2.99 -13.63 5.60
CA ILE A 92 2.94 -13.60 4.13
C ILE A 92 1.49 -13.36 3.71
N VAL A 93 1.19 -12.19 3.14
CA VAL A 93 -0.18 -11.78 2.72
C VAL A 93 -0.47 -12.10 1.26
N SER A 94 0.57 -12.24 0.46
CA SER A 94 0.55 -12.74 -0.90
C SER A 94 1.90 -13.38 -1.19
N ARG A 95 1.99 -14.28 -2.17
CA ARG A 95 3.27 -14.88 -2.55
C ARG A 95 4.27 -13.76 -2.89
N GLY A 96 5.38 -13.68 -2.16
CA GLY A 96 6.40 -12.66 -2.37
C GLY A 96 6.19 -11.35 -1.60
N VAL A 97 5.15 -11.23 -0.77
CA VAL A 97 4.85 -10.03 0.06
C VAL A 97 4.74 -10.40 1.53
N LEU A 98 5.58 -9.78 2.35
CA LEU A 98 5.64 -9.93 3.81
C LEU A 98 5.13 -8.67 4.51
N VAL A 99 4.43 -8.82 5.64
CA VAL A 99 4.11 -7.69 6.52
C VAL A 99 5.32 -7.32 7.38
N ILE A 100 5.76 -6.07 7.31
CA ILE A 100 6.87 -5.51 8.10
C ILE A 100 6.43 -4.47 9.13
N LYS A 101 5.20 -3.94 9.00
CA LYS A 101 4.59 -3.06 10.00
C LYS A 101 3.10 -3.34 10.07
N ALA A 102 2.64 -3.62 11.29
CA ALA A 102 1.26 -3.99 11.59
C ALA A 102 0.52 -2.81 12.23
N TYR A 103 -0.80 -2.83 12.08
CA TYR A 103 -1.74 -1.96 12.78
C TYR A 103 -2.96 -2.78 13.22
N ASP A 104 -3.39 -2.59 14.46
CA ASP A 104 -4.45 -3.36 15.12
C ASP A 104 -5.51 -2.50 15.81
N GLY A 105 -5.45 -1.17 15.64
CA GLY A 105 -6.47 -0.25 16.15
C GLY A 105 -7.83 -0.40 15.44
N ASP A 106 -8.81 0.39 15.86
CA ASP A 106 -10.20 0.34 15.40
C ASP A 106 -10.54 1.42 14.36
N GLU A 107 -9.57 2.23 13.93
CA GLU A 107 -9.80 3.28 12.93
C GLU A 107 -10.30 2.70 11.60
N ASN A 108 -11.15 3.46 10.90
CA ASN A 108 -11.62 3.06 9.58
C ASN A 108 -10.45 3.03 8.57
N ILE A 109 -10.26 1.87 7.91
CA ILE A 109 -9.22 1.72 6.87
C ILE A 109 -9.78 2.04 5.48
N LYS A 110 -11.01 1.59 5.22
CA LYS A 110 -11.59 1.67 3.88
C LYS A 110 -11.76 3.12 3.46
N GLY A 111 -11.18 3.47 2.31
CA GLY A 111 -11.25 4.82 1.78
C GLY A 111 -10.58 5.86 2.70
N LYS A 112 -9.47 5.49 3.34
CA LYS A 112 -8.68 6.41 4.17
C LYS A 112 -7.19 6.45 3.81
N LEU A 113 -6.78 5.75 2.76
CA LEU A 113 -5.40 5.80 2.29
C LEU A 113 -5.09 7.21 1.73
N SER A 114 -4.21 7.94 2.40
CA SER A 114 -3.79 9.29 2.03
C SER A 114 -2.37 9.34 1.47
N CYS A 115 -1.54 8.35 1.81
CA CYS A 115 -0.14 8.32 1.40
C CYS A 115 0.35 6.89 1.13
N VAL A 116 1.20 6.75 0.10
CA VAL A 116 2.02 5.56 -0.12
C VAL A 116 3.49 5.95 -0.20
N ARG A 117 4.34 5.37 0.66
CA ARG A 117 5.80 5.49 0.54
C ARG A 117 6.40 4.22 0.00
N VAL A 118 7.34 4.35 -0.92
CA VAL A 118 8.10 3.24 -1.47
C VAL A 118 9.57 3.52 -1.21
N ASP A 119 10.21 2.62 -0.47
CA ASP A 119 11.66 2.62 -0.25
C ASP A 119 12.25 1.37 -0.92
N VAL A 120 13.14 1.55 -1.87
CA VAL A 120 13.90 0.51 -2.54
C VAL A 120 15.23 0.40 -1.79
N SER A 121 15.47 -0.74 -1.16
CA SER A 121 16.79 -1.00 -0.59
C SER A 121 17.72 -1.46 -1.73
N ASP A 122 18.79 -0.70 -2.00
CA ASP A 122 19.89 -1.08 -2.89
C ASP A 122 20.65 -2.33 -2.40
#